data_AF-A0A4R9LYG2-F1
#
_entry.id   AF-A0A4R9LYG2-F1
#
_cell.length_a   1.000
_cell.length_b   1.000
_cell.length_c   1.000
_cell.angle_alpha   90.00
_cell.angle_beta   90.00
_cell.angle_gamma   90.00
#
_symmetry.space_group_name_H-M   'P 1'
#
loop_
_entity.id
_entity.type
_entity.pdbx_description
1 polymer ?
#
loop_
_entity_poly.entity_id
_entity_poly.type
_entity_poly.pdbx_seq_one_letter_code
_entity_poly.pdbx_strand_id
1 'polypeptide(L)'
;MKFSFLVLFTLLLLIGCKQNLAVDEFDELKRTGSVFSLARYCEENKLILARREKECEKAFADSLSEIESILSRQIDLSLTKVIVPKSKGEEIELLLRTKTKWGIRYLEIWKQSVILE
;
A
#
# COMPACT_ATOMS: atom_id res chain seq x y z
N MET A 1 -16.47 41.16 -11.82
CA MET A 1 -15.40 40.15 -11.79
C MET A 1 -14.83 39.87 -10.37
N LYS A 2 -15.60 40.04 -9.28
CA LYS A 2 -15.13 39.76 -7.90
C LYS A 2 -15.46 38.34 -7.41
N PHE A 3 -16.48 37.69 -7.98
CA PHE A 3 -16.91 36.33 -7.61
C PHE A 3 -15.92 35.22 -8.04
N SER A 4 -15.09 35.48 -9.05
CA SER A 4 -14.14 34.49 -9.60
C SER A 4 -12.91 34.27 -8.69
N PHE A 5 -12.45 35.31 -7.99
CA PHE A 5 -11.30 35.20 -7.07
C PHE A 5 -11.64 34.43 -5.79
N LEU A 6 -12.88 34.56 -5.30
CA LEU A 6 -13.30 33.93 -4.04
C LEU A 6 -13.44 32.41 -4.20
N VAL A 7 -13.97 31.96 -5.36
CA VAL A 7 -14.03 30.54 -5.73
C VAL A 7 -12.63 29.94 -5.91
N LEU A 8 -11.73 30.67 -6.57
CA LEU A 8 -10.34 30.24 -6.77
C LEU A 8 -9.59 30.09 -5.44
N PHE A 9 -9.79 31.02 -4.50
CA PHE A 9 -9.19 30.98 -3.17
C PHE A 9 -9.71 29.81 -2.34
N THR A 10 -11.01 29.53 -2.36
CA THR A 10 -11.58 28.36 -1.67
C THR A 10 -11.08 27.04 -2.25
N LEU A 11 -10.89 26.95 -3.57
CA LEU A 11 -10.38 25.74 -4.22
C LEU A 11 -8.92 25.45 -3.81
N LEU A 12 -8.08 26.49 -3.73
CA LEU A 12 -6.68 26.37 -3.30
C LEU A 12 -6.55 25.91 -1.84
N LEU A 13 -7.41 26.42 -0.95
CA LEU A 13 -7.43 26.01 0.46
C LEU A 13 -7.84 24.54 0.64
N LEU A 14 -8.79 24.05 -0.17
CA LEU A 14 -9.23 22.65 -0.14
C LEU A 14 -8.13 21.69 -0.62
N ILE A 15 -7.36 22.09 -1.63
CA ILE A 15 -6.22 21.29 -2.13
C ILE A 15 -5.12 21.21 -1.07
N GLY A 16 -4.80 22.33 -0.41
CA GLY A 16 -3.80 22.37 0.67
C GLY A 16 -4.19 21.52 1.89
N CYS A 17 -5.45 21.54 2.31
CA CYS A 17 -5.93 20.69 3.42
C CYS A 17 -5.81 19.20 3.11
N LYS A 18 -6.18 18.79 1.89
CA LYS A 18 -6.09 17.38 1.47
C LYS A 18 -4.65 16.87 1.42
N GLN A 19 -3.70 17.72 1.02
CA GLN A 19 -2.28 17.37 0.99
C GLN A 19 -1.71 17.17 2.41
N ASN A 20 -2.02 18.08 3.33
CA ASN A 20 -1.53 17.97 4.72
C ASN A 20 -2.09 16.72 5.40
N LEU A 21 -3.39 16.46 5.27
CA LEU A 21 -4.02 15.27 5.83
C LEU A 21 -3.36 13.97 5.34
N ALA A 22 -3.04 13.91 4.04
CA ALA A 22 -2.41 12.73 3.47
C ALA A 22 -0.97 12.51 3.95
N VAL A 23 -0.24 13.60 4.25
CA VAL A 23 1.10 13.52 4.81
C VAL A 23 1.06 13.11 6.28
N ASP A 24 0.11 13.64 7.06
CA ASP A 24 -0.07 13.28 8.46
C ASP A 24 -0.45 11.80 8.61
N GLU A 25 -1.40 11.32 7.80
CA GLU A 25 -1.80 9.90 7.77
C GLU A 25 -0.65 8.98 7.31
N PHE A 26 0.15 9.43 6.33
CA PHE A 26 1.38 8.72 5.95
C PHE A 26 2.36 8.62 7.14
N ASP A 27 2.61 9.72 7.86
CA ASP A 27 3.53 9.74 8.98
C ASP A 27 3.01 8.91 10.17
N GLU A 28 1.70 8.82 10.36
CA GLU A 28 1.06 7.91 11.31
C GLU A 28 1.26 6.44 10.90
N LEU A 29 0.89 6.08 9.67
CA LEU A 29 1.06 4.73 9.14
C LEU A 29 2.52 4.27 9.17
N LYS A 30 3.46 5.18 8.94
CA LYS A 30 4.90 4.89 9.06
C LYS A 30 5.33 4.52 10.49
N ARG A 31 4.64 5.04 11.52
CA ARG A 31 4.94 4.77 12.92
C ARG A 31 4.22 3.54 13.45
N THR A 32 2.96 3.35 13.07
CA THR A 32 2.05 2.40 13.72
C THR A 32 1.49 1.33 12.78
N GLY A 33 1.46 1.61 11.48
CA GLY A 33 0.89 0.73 10.47
C GLY A 33 1.80 -0.43 10.11
N SER A 34 1.22 -1.44 9.46
CA SER A 34 1.98 -2.50 8.82
C SER A 34 2.71 -1.98 7.59
N VAL A 35 3.76 -2.69 7.18
CA VAL A 35 4.47 -2.38 5.92
C VAL A 35 3.54 -2.42 4.70
N PHE A 36 2.56 -3.32 4.69
CA PHE A 36 1.59 -3.47 3.60
C PHE A 36 0.60 -2.30 3.54
N SER A 37 0.12 -1.85 4.70
CA SER A 37 -0.78 -0.70 4.81
C SER A 37 -0.10 0.58 4.33
N LEU A 38 1.16 0.79 4.72
CA LEU A 38 1.97 1.92 4.28
C LEU A 38 2.26 1.86 2.77
N ALA A 39 2.66 0.70 2.26
CA ALA A 39 2.90 0.50 0.83
C ALA A 39 1.63 0.74 -0.01
N ARG A 40 0.48 0.25 0.47
CA ARG A 40 -0.82 0.48 -0.19
C ARG A 40 -1.14 1.98 -0.23
N TYR A 41 -0.98 2.66 0.90
CA TYR A 41 -1.23 4.09 1.01
C TYR A 41 -0.33 4.91 0.07
N CYS A 42 0.93 4.51 -0.06
CA CYS A 42 1.87 5.08 -1.02
C CYS A 42 1.40 4.95 -2.47
N GLU A 43 0.85 3.80 -2.87
CA GLU A 43 0.35 3.62 -4.24
C GLU A 43 -0.93 4.45 -4.49
N GLU A 44 -1.85 4.49 -3.52
CA GLU A 44 -3.10 5.26 -3.61
C GLU A 44 -2.86 6.78 -3.68
N ASN A 45 -1.85 7.27 -2.96
CA ASN A 45 -1.56 8.69 -2.81
C ASN A 45 -0.27 9.13 -3.51
N LYS A 46 0.24 8.35 -4.46
CA LYS A 46 1.55 8.57 -5.11
C LYS A 46 1.80 9.99 -5.65
N LEU A 47 0.77 10.66 -6.13
CA LEU A 47 0.88 12.03 -6.65
C LEU A 47 1.06 13.06 -5.52
N ILE A 48 0.43 12.84 -4.37
CA ILE A 48 0.52 13.73 -3.20
C ILE A 48 1.83 13.48 -2.45
N LEU A 49 2.25 12.21 -2.37
CA LEU A 49 3.43 11.76 -1.65
C LEU A 49 4.72 11.76 -2.47
N ALA A 50 4.78 12.50 -3.58
CA ALA A 50 5.98 12.57 -4.44
C ALA A 50 7.26 12.99 -3.67
N ARG A 51 7.12 13.76 -2.58
CA ARG A 51 8.24 14.16 -1.70
C ARG A 51 8.67 13.10 -0.68
N ARG A 52 7.96 11.98 -0.60
CA ARG A 52 8.22 10.82 0.28
C ARG A 52 8.55 9.56 -0.52
N GLU A 53 9.01 9.73 -1.77
CA GLU A 53 9.25 8.64 -2.72
C GLU A 53 10.19 7.59 -2.13
N LYS A 54 11.30 8.00 -1.51
CA LYS A 54 12.28 7.07 -0.90
C LYS A 54 11.66 6.20 0.19
N GLU A 55 10.81 6.79 1.03
CA GLU A 55 10.12 6.04 2.07
C GLU A 55 9.07 5.09 1.48
N CYS A 56 8.37 5.50 0.43
CA CYS A 56 7.45 4.64 -0.31
C CYS A 56 8.17 3.49 -1.03
N GLU A 57 9.30 3.75 -1.66
CA GLU A 57 10.16 2.73 -2.26
C GLU A 57 10.63 1.70 -1.23
N LYS A 58 11.02 2.16 -0.04
CA LYS A 58 11.36 1.27 1.07
C LYS A 58 10.16 0.42 1.49
N ALA A 59 8.99 1.03 1.71
CA ALA A 59 7.77 0.30 2.07
C ALA A 59 7.40 -0.75 1.01
N PHE A 60 7.59 -0.42 -0.28
CA PHE A 60 7.41 -1.38 -1.36
C PHE A 60 8.44 -2.52 -1.30
N ALA A 61 9.74 -2.22 -1.16
CA ALA A 61 10.78 -3.24 -1.09
C ALA A 61 10.55 -4.21 0.09
N ASP A 62 10.26 -3.65 1.27
CA ASP A 62 10.02 -4.42 2.49
C ASP A 62 8.76 -5.29 2.35
N SER A 63 7.67 -4.75 1.79
CA SER A 63 6.45 -5.52 1.52
C SER A 63 6.68 -6.67 0.53
N LEU A 64 7.42 -6.39 -0.56
CA LEU A 64 7.69 -7.39 -1.59
C LEU A 64 8.58 -8.51 -1.05
N SER A 65 9.62 -8.16 -0.29
CA SER A 65 10.50 -9.14 0.35
C SER A 65 9.72 -10.06 1.29
N GLU A 66 8.75 -9.53 2.04
CA GLU A 66 7.93 -10.34 2.91
C GLU A 66 6.96 -11.27 2.16
N ILE A 67 6.36 -10.78 1.07
CA ILE A 67 5.52 -11.62 0.19
C ILE A 67 6.36 -12.76 -0.40
N GLU A 68 7.54 -12.47 -0.93
CA GLU A 68 8.44 -13.48 -1.51
C GLU A 68 8.95 -14.48 -0.46
N SER A 69 9.20 -14.03 0.77
CA SER A 69 9.52 -14.90 1.91
C SER A 69 8.37 -15.86 2.27
N ILE A 70 7.12 -15.43 2.16
CA ILE A 70 5.96 -16.30 2.41
C ILE A 70 5.84 -17.32 1.27
N LEU A 71 5.90 -16.86 0.01
CA LEU A 71 5.73 -17.73 -1.16
C LEU A 71 6.86 -18.76 -1.29
N SER A 72 8.10 -18.40 -0.93
CA SER A 72 9.23 -19.35 -0.96
C SER A 72 9.08 -20.51 0.02
N ARG A 73 8.47 -20.30 1.20
CA ARG A 73 8.18 -21.38 2.16
C ARG A 73 7.29 -22.47 1.57
N GLN A 74 6.43 -22.14 0.61
CA GLN A 74 5.61 -23.13 -0.09
C GLN A 74 6.47 -24.02 -1.00
N ILE A 75 7.49 -23.44 -1.66
CA ILE A 75 8.38 -24.16 -2.58
C ILE A 75 9.14 -25.26 -1.83
N ASP A 76 9.60 -24.95 -0.61
CA ASP A 76 10.33 -25.89 0.24
C ASP A 76 9.47 -27.06 0.76
N LEU A 77 8.15 -26.88 0.86
CA LEU A 77 7.21 -27.85 1.43
C LEU A 77 6.44 -28.66 0.38
N SER A 78 6.95 -28.69 -0.86
CA SER A 78 6.41 -29.34 -2.06
C SER A 78 5.01 -29.92 -1.84
N LEU A 79 3.98 -29.08 -2.05
CA LEU A 79 2.53 -29.35 -1.98
C LEU A 79 1.78 -28.84 -0.73
N THR A 80 2.45 -28.28 0.28
CA THR A 80 1.76 -27.73 1.46
C THR A 80 1.50 -26.23 1.31
N LYS A 81 0.25 -25.79 1.53
CA LYS A 81 -0.08 -24.36 1.59
C LYS A 81 0.47 -23.73 2.87
N VAL A 82 0.88 -22.47 2.77
CA VAL A 82 1.36 -21.70 3.91
C VAL A 82 0.15 -21.11 4.66
N ILE A 83 0.09 -21.33 5.97
CA ILE A 83 -0.94 -20.71 6.82
C ILE A 83 -0.48 -19.30 7.18
N VAL A 84 -1.32 -18.31 6.92
CA VAL A 84 -1.05 -16.89 7.21
C VAL A 84 -2.22 -16.35 8.03
N PRO A 85 -1.97 -15.54 9.08
CA PRO A 85 -3.04 -14.89 9.82
C PRO A 85 -3.97 -14.10 8.89
N LYS A 86 -5.27 -14.26 9.07
CA LYS A 86 -6.28 -13.68 8.17
C LYS A 86 -6.10 -12.18 7.95
N SER A 87 -5.88 -11.41 9.02
CA SER A 87 -5.66 -9.95 8.93
C SER A 87 -4.49 -9.59 8.01
N LYS A 88 -3.36 -10.28 8.16
CA LYS A 88 -2.17 -10.07 7.35
C LYS A 88 -2.40 -10.48 5.89
N GLY A 89 -3.08 -11.59 5.67
CA GLY A 89 -3.38 -12.04 4.32
C GLY A 89 -4.32 -11.11 3.56
N GLU A 90 -5.33 -10.56 4.24
CA GLU A 90 -6.22 -9.56 3.67
C GLU A 90 -5.48 -8.26 3.31
N GLU A 91 -4.54 -7.80 4.15
CA GLU A 91 -3.70 -6.64 3.84
C GLU A 91 -2.82 -6.86 2.59
N ILE A 92 -2.20 -8.04 2.48
CA ILE A 92 -1.38 -8.40 1.32
C ILE A 92 -2.25 -8.45 0.06
N GLU A 93 -3.42 -9.10 0.11
CA GLU A 93 -4.34 -9.14 -1.02
C GLU A 93 -4.77 -7.74 -1.45
N LEU A 94 -5.07 -6.86 -0.50
CA LEU A 94 -5.45 -5.49 -0.78
C LEU A 94 -4.30 -4.74 -1.47
N LEU A 95 -3.06 -4.86 -0.97
CA LEU A 95 -1.89 -4.28 -1.61
C LEU A 95 -1.68 -4.80 -3.04
N LEU A 96 -1.79 -6.11 -3.26
CA LEU A 96 -1.63 -6.72 -4.58
C LEU A 96 -2.69 -6.21 -5.57
N ARG A 97 -3.93 -5.96 -5.11
CA ARG A 97 -5.01 -5.37 -5.94
C ARG A 97 -4.74 -3.90 -6.23
N THR A 98 -4.28 -3.13 -5.26
CA THR A 98 -3.97 -1.70 -5.42
C THR A 98 -2.76 -1.50 -6.35
N LYS A 99 -1.69 -2.29 -6.18
CA LYS A 99 -0.48 -2.19 -7.00
C LYS A 99 -0.53 -3.16 -8.18
N THR A 100 -1.23 -2.75 -9.24
CA THR A 100 -1.60 -3.61 -10.39
C THR A 100 -0.46 -4.45 -10.97
N LYS A 101 0.76 -3.88 -11.10
CA LYS A 101 1.93 -4.62 -11.61
C LYS A 101 2.28 -5.84 -10.74
N TRP A 102 2.11 -5.73 -9.42
CA TRP A 102 2.33 -6.84 -8.51
C TRP A 102 1.14 -7.79 -8.48
N GLY A 103 -0.08 -7.27 -8.54
CA GLY A 103 -1.29 -8.09 -8.65
C GLY A 103 -1.22 -9.06 -9.81
N ILE A 104 -0.81 -8.60 -11.00
CA ILE A 104 -0.62 -9.44 -12.19
C ILE A 104 0.38 -10.57 -11.92
N ARG A 105 1.45 -10.32 -11.17
CA ARG A 105 2.53 -11.28 -10.95
C ARG A 105 2.27 -12.25 -9.81
N TYR A 106 1.70 -11.79 -8.71
CA TYR A 106 1.69 -12.52 -7.45
C TYR A 106 0.30 -12.92 -6.96
N LEU A 107 -0.79 -12.30 -7.43
CA LEU A 107 -2.12 -12.53 -6.83
C LEU A 107 -2.63 -13.96 -7.01
N GLU A 108 -2.46 -14.54 -8.20
CA GLU A 108 -2.89 -15.92 -8.45
C GLU A 108 -1.98 -16.94 -7.75
N ILE A 109 -0.68 -16.66 -7.68
CA ILE A 109 0.27 -17.46 -6.90
C ILE A 109 -0.17 -17.45 -5.43
N TRP A 110 -0.36 -16.26 -4.84
CA TRP A 110 -0.79 -16.08 -3.46
C TRP A 110 -2.02 -16.93 -3.09
N LYS A 111 -3.09 -16.87 -3.90
CA LYS A 111 -4.33 -17.64 -3.66
C LYS A 111 -4.12 -19.16 -3.69
N GLN A 112 -3.18 -19.63 -4.51
CA GLN A 112 -2.84 -21.05 -4.60
C GLN A 112 -1.92 -21.47 -3.45
N SER A 113 -1.06 -20.56 -3.00
CA SER A 113 0.00 -20.79 -2.03
C SER A 113 -0.45 -20.71 -0.57
N VAL A 114 -1.50 -19.95 -0.27
CA VAL A 114 -1.81 -19.54 1.12
C VAL A 114 -3.19 -20.01 1.59
N ILE A 115 -3.31 -20.31 2.88
CA ILE A 115 -4.57 -20.45 3.63
C ILE A 115 -4.63 -19.33 4.67
N LEU A 116 -5.78 -18.65 4.75
CA LEU A 116 -6.02 -17.59 5.72
C LEU A 116 -6.76 -18.16 6.94
N GLU A 117 -6.19 -18.00 8.13
CA GLU A 117 -6.76 -18.45 9.41
C GLU A 117 -6.83 -17.31 10.43
#